data_AF-A0A3Q3EGJ1-F1
#
_entry.id   AF-A0A3Q3EGJ1-F1
#
_cell.length_a   1.000
_cell.length_b   1.000
_cell.length_c   1.000
_cell.angle_alpha   90.00
_cell.angle_beta   90.00
_cell.angle_gamma   90.00
#
_symmetry.space_group_name_H-M   'P 1'
#
loop_
_entity.id
_entity.type
_entity.pdbx_description
1 polymer ?
#
loop_
_entity_poly.entity_id
_entity_poly.type
_entity_poly.pdbx_seq_one_letter_code
_entity_poly.pdbx_strand_id
1 'polypeptide(L)'
;MVSKKALAIDGVITFVVVVVVLVPSVLLIPEKFEDTFMRKCSEFKEKKEICKNAWVIFEKAYVGKDPKTVTPDKYNDLFDKFPFKYPCEKSLLWSKTRDLVKLVKKGKCYVPIVHTMLGYVLDGLIWCGKKNSPETLSLISLSVRSPKSTLLIHFGQRPPSGIHNMPVEKSKCC
;
A
#
# COMPACT_ATOMS: atom_id res chain seq x y z
N MET A 1 18.10 -7.49 -56.47
CA MET A 1 17.47 -6.27 -55.90
C MET A 1 16.24 -6.70 -55.11
N VAL A 2 16.29 -6.70 -53.78
CA VAL A 2 15.11 -6.94 -52.95
C VAL A 2 14.22 -5.69 -53.01
N SER A 3 12.94 -5.87 -53.34
CA SER A 3 12.00 -4.76 -53.50
C SER A 3 11.75 -4.07 -52.17
N LYS A 4 11.85 -2.73 -52.11
CA LYS A 4 11.58 -1.92 -50.91
C LYS A 4 10.20 -2.22 -50.28
N LYS A 5 9.23 -2.68 -51.09
CA LYS A 5 7.91 -3.10 -50.61
C LYS A 5 7.95 -4.38 -49.77
N ALA A 6 8.82 -5.33 -50.08
CA ALA A 6 8.98 -6.57 -49.31
C ALA A 6 9.59 -6.30 -47.92
N LEU A 7 10.57 -5.40 -47.83
CA LEU A 7 11.17 -4.96 -46.56
C LEU A 7 10.18 -4.18 -45.67
N ALA A 8 9.29 -3.38 -46.26
CA ALA A 8 8.27 -2.64 -45.51
C ALA A 8 7.19 -3.57 -44.95
N ILE A 9 6.77 -4.59 -45.70
CA ILE A 9 5.77 -5.58 -45.26
C ILE A 9 6.31 -6.41 -44.10
N ASP A 10 7.57 -6.82 -44.16
CA ASP A 10 8.24 -7.58 -43.09
C ASP A 10 8.35 -6.76 -41.79
N GLY A 11 8.69 -5.48 -41.90
CA GLY A 11 8.71 -4.54 -40.77
C GLY A 11 7.33 -4.32 -40.14
N VAL A 12 6.27 -4.22 -40.96
CA VAL A 12 4.88 -4.07 -40.47
C VAL A 12 4.41 -5.35 -39.80
N ILE A 13 4.66 -6.53 -40.38
CA ILE A 13 4.29 -7.81 -39.77
C ILE A 13 5.00 -7.99 -38.43
N THR A 14 6.31 -7.70 -38.37
CA THR A 14 7.08 -7.77 -37.13
C THR A 14 6.53 -6.82 -36.07
N PHE A 15 6.22 -5.58 -36.44
CA PHE A 15 5.63 -4.60 -35.53
C PHE A 15 4.24 -5.04 -35.02
N VAL A 16 3.39 -5.57 -35.91
CA VAL A 16 2.06 -6.08 -35.54
C VAL A 16 2.18 -7.28 -34.59
N VAL A 17 3.09 -8.23 -34.85
CA VAL A 17 3.32 -9.39 -33.97
C VAL A 17 3.83 -8.93 -32.59
N VAL A 18 4.74 -7.96 -32.53
CA VAL A 18 5.22 -7.39 -31.27
C VAL A 18 4.08 -6.72 -30.48
N VAL A 19 3.25 -5.91 -31.14
CA VAL A 19 2.15 -5.19 -30.49
C VAL A 19 1.01 -6.12 -30.06
N VAL A 20 0.70 -7.16 -30.83
CA VAL A 20 -0.43 -8.05 -30.55
C VAL A 20 -0.05 -9.18 -29.58
N VAL A 21 1.20 -9.65 -29.60
CA VAL A 21 1.63 -10.77 -28.75
C VAL A 21 2.39 -10.29 -27.53
N LEU A 22 3.41 -9.45 -27.69
CA LEU A 22 4.30 -9.10 -26.58
C LEU A 22 3.66 -8.07 -25.64
N VAL A 23 2.96 -7.06 -26.16
CA VAL A 23 2.36 -6.02 -25.31
C VAL A 23 1.26 -6.57 -24.39
N PRO A 24 0.28 -7.37 -24.87
CA PRO A 24 -0.70 -7.98 -23.96
C PRO A 24 -0.05 -8.97 -23.00
N SER A 25 0.92 -9.76 -23.46
CA SER A 25 1.63 -10.71 -22.60
C SER A 25 2.36 -10.02 -21.45
N VAL A 26 2.97 -8.84 -21.68
CA VAL A 26 3.63 -8.04 -20.64
C VAL A 26 2.61 -7.38 -19.70
N LEU A 27 1.49 -6.87 -20.23
CA LEU A 27 0.42 -6.26 -19.42
C LEU A 27 -0.33 -7.26 -18.53
N LEU A 28 -0.28 -8.55 -18.86
CA LEU A 28 -0.90 -9.63 -18.10
C LEU A 28 0.01 -10.21 -16.99
N ILE A 29 1.27 -9.78 -16.89
CA ILE A 29 2.15 -10.23 -15.81
C ILE A 29 1.74 -9.50 -14.52
N PRO A 30 1.39 -10.23 -13.43
CA PRO A 30 1.07 -9.59 -12.16
C PRO A 30 2.30 -8.82 -11.65
N GLU A 31 2.12 -7.52 -11.38
CA GLU A 31 3.13 -6.66 -10.76
C GLU A 31 3.60 -7.31 -9.45
N LYS A 32 4.92 -7.38 -9.22
CA LYS A 32 5.43 -7.89 -7.94
C LYS A 32 5.03 -6.92 -6.83
N PHE A 33 4.76 -7.46 -5.65
CA PHE A 33 4.35 -6.65 -4.50
C PHE A 33 5.36 -5.56 -4.14
N GLU A 34 6.66 -5.86 -4.25
CA GLU A 34 7.75 -4.91 -4.05
C GLU A 34 7.64 -3.71 -4.99
N ASP A 35 7.36 -3.95 -6.27
CA ASP A 35 7.26 -2.89 -7.27
C ASP A 35 6.12 -1.92 -6.92
N THR A 36 4.97 -2.46 -6.48
CA THR A 36 3.83 -1.65 -6.03
C THR A 36 4.17 -0.86 -4.78
N PHE A 37 4.84 -1.47 -3.80
CA PHE A 37 5.29 -0.79 -2.59
C PHE A 37 6.22 0.38 -2.93
N MET A 38 7.24 0.12 -3.75
CA MET A 38 8.25 1.10 -4.14
C MET A 38 7.65 2.24 -4.97
N ARG A 39 6.73 1.93 -5.89
CA ARG A 39 5.98 2.91 -6.67
C ARG A 39 5.16 3.83 -5.78
N LYS A 40 4.32 3.28 -4.89
CA LYS A 40 3.51 4.09 -3.96
C LYS A 40 4.36 4.91 -3.00
N CYS A 41 5.51 4.40 -2.57
CA CYS A 41 6.42 5.16 -1.72
C CYS A 41 7.04 6.36 -2.45
N SER A 42 7.40 6.17 -3.72
CA SER A 42 7.85 7.26 -4.61
C SER A 42 6.74 8.31 -4.84
N GLU A 43 5.50 7.88 -5.08
CA GLU A 43 4.33 8.77 -5.21
C GLU A 43 4.08 9.60 -3.95
N PHE A 44 4.38 9.04 -2.76
CA PHE A 44 4.32 9.77 -1.49
C PHE A 44 5.44 10.83 -1.35
N LYS A 45 6.38 10.90 -2.30
CA LYS A 45 7.52 11.83 -2.38
C LYS A 45 8.60 11.59 -1.32
N GLU A 46 8.77 10.34 -0.90
CA GLU A 46 9.86 9.96 -0.01
C GLU A 46 11.16 9.68 -0.76
N LYS A 47 12.28 9.75 -0.03
CA LYS A 47 13.58 9.41 -0.61
C LYS A 47 13.64 7.91 -0.92
N LYS A 48 14.22 7.54 -2.07
CA LYS A 48 14.39 6.14 -2.48
C LYS A 48 15.01 5.25 -1.40
N GLU A 49 15.99 5.76 -0.66
CA GLU A 49 16.64 5.00 0.41
C GLU A 49 15.75 4.79 1.64
N ILE A 50 14.84 5.73 1.92
CA ILE A 50 13.81 5.57 2.96
C ILE A 50 12.83 4.48 2.53
N CYS A 51 12.39 4.50 1.26
CA CYS A 51 11.51 3.48 0.70
C CYS A 51 12.12 2.08 0.75
N LYS A 52 13.37 1.92 0.32
CA LYS A 52 14.08 0.63 0.38
C LYS A 52 14.23 0.14 1.83
N ASN A 53 14.58 1.04 2.75
CA ASN A 53 14.72 0.67 4.16
C ASN A 53 13.37 0.22 4.75
N ALA A 54 12.28 0.93 4.44
CA ALA A 54 10.93 0.55 4.82
C ALA A 54 10.56 -0.83 4.25
N TRP A 55 10.87 -1.08 2.98
CA TRP A 55 10.64 -2.36 2.32
C TRP A 55 11.36 -3.51 3.02
N VAL A 56 12.68 -3.40 3.22
CA VAL A 56 13.51 -4.45 3.83
C VAL A 56 13.03 -4.80 5.25
N ILE A 57 12.64 -3.80 6.04
CA ILE A 57 12.12 -4.03 7.39
C ILE A 57 10.72 -4.66 7.32
N PHE A 58 9.87 -4.18 6.41
CA PHE A 58 8.51 -4.67 6.22
C PHE A 58 8.46 -6.14 5.77
N GLU A 59 9.27 -6.53 4.78
CA GLU A 59 9.27 -7.89 4.23
C GLU A 59 9.74 -8.92 5.27
N LYS A 60 10.72 -8.56 6.11
CA LYS A 60 11.24 -9.39 7.20
C LYS A 60 10.15 -9.81 8.20
N ALA A 61 9.07 -9.03 8.30
CA ALA A 61 7.96 -9.34 9.20
C ALA A 61 7.20 -10.61 8.78
N TYR A 62 7.14 -10.94 7.48
CA TYR A 62 6.25 -12.00 6.98
C TYR A 62 6.87 -12.95 5.93
N VAL A 63 7.90 -12.55 5.18
CA VAL A 63 8.50 -13.40 4.14
C VAL A 63 9.12 -14.67 4.75
N GLY A 64 8.95 -15.81 4.08
CA GLY A 64 9.39 -17.12 4.58
C GLY A 64 8.57 -17.70 5.73
N LYS A 65 7.58 -16.96 6.26
CA LYS A 65 6.77 -17.38 7.41
C LYS A 65 5.43 -17.98 6.97
N ASP A 66 4.87 -18.80 7.83
CA ASP A 66 3.49 -19.27 7.68
C ASP A 66 2.54 -18.08 7.95
N PRO A 67 1.62 -17.73 7.02
CA PRO A 67 0.66 -16.65 7.24
C PRO A 67 -0.11 -16.74 8.56
N LYS A 68 -0.34 -17.96 9.06
CA LYS A 68 -1.08 -18.20 10.31
C LYS A 68 -0.28 -17.83 11.56
N THR A 69 1.03 -17.69 11.46
CA THR A 69 1.92 -17.43 12.59
C THR A 69 2.46 -16.00 12.63
N VAL A 70 2.17 -15.17 11.61
CA VAL A 70 2.56 -13.77 11.58
C VAL A 70 1.63 -12.97 12.48
N THR A 71 2.17 -12.51 13.61
CA THR A 71 1.48 -11.70 14.61
C THR A 71 1.88 -10.22 14.51
N PRO A 72 1.08 -9.27 15.03
CA PRO A 72 1.36 -7.84 14.92
C PRO A 72 2.74 -7.41 15.44
N ASP A 73 3.26 -8.07 16.47
CA ASP A 73 4.60 -7.80 17.04
C ASP A 73 5.74 -8.01 16.03
N LYS A 74 5.53 -8.80 14.97
CA LYS A 74 6.54 -8.99 13.91
C LYS A 74 6.77 -7.72 13.08
N TYR A 75 5.90 -6.73 13.20
CA TYR A 75 6.03 -5.42 12.56
C TYR A 75 6.60 -4.34 13.50
N ASN A 76 6.99 -4.66 14.74
CA ASN A 76 7.49 -3.65 15.68
C ASN A 76 8.71 -2.89 15.13
N ASP A 77 9.70 -3.59 14.56
CA ASP A 77 10.87 -2.97 13.91
C ASP A 77 10.46 -1.90 12.87
N LEU A 78 9.36 -2.15 12.13
CA LEU A 78 8.84 -1.22 11.13
C LEU A 78 8.24 0.02 11.78
N PHE A 79 7.41 -0.15 12.81
CA PHE A 79 6.75 0.96 13.50
C PHE A 79 7.71 1.77 14.37
N ASP A 80 8.73 1.15 14.92
CA ASP A 80 9.81 1.83 15.65
C ASP A 80 10.64 2.71 14.70
N LYS A 81 10.89 2.22 13.48
CA LYS A 81 11.65 2.96 12.47
C LYS A 81 10.84 4.06 11.79
N PHE A 82 9.56 3.80 11.52
CA PHE A 82 8.63 4.70 10.83
C PHE A 82 7.41 5.03 11.71
N PRO A 83 7.63 5.70 12.86
CA PRO A 83 6.57 5.98 13.80
C PRO A 83 5.58 7.03 13.25
N PHE A 84 4.32 6.89 13.66
CA PHE A 84 3.30 7.90 13.43
C PHE A 84 3.55 9.10 14.34
N LYS A 85 4.26 10.13 13.83
CA LYS A 85 4.59 11.35 14.58
C LYS A 85 3.63 12.49 14.22
N TYR A 86 2.44 12.49 14.83
CA TYR A 86 1.51 13.62 14.74
C TYR A 86 0.92 13.96 16.11
N PRO A 87 0.57 15.24 16.37
CA PRO A 87 -0.11 15.62 17.61
C PRO A 87 -1.41 14.82 17.79
N CYS A 88 -1.69 14.38 19.02
CA CYS A 88 -2.89 13.60 19.35
C CYS A 88 -4.17 14.32 18.86
N GLU A 89 -4.26 15.63 19.06
CA GLU A 89 -5.40 16.47 18.66
C GLU A 89 -5.63 16.52 17.14
N LYS A 90 -4.57 16.28 16.35
CA LYS A 90 -4.65 16.27 14.89
C LYS A 90 -4.84 14.87 14.33
N SER A 91 -4.78 13.83 15.13
CA SER A 91 -4.87 12.46 14.65
C SER A 91 -6.33 12.09 14.35
N LEU A 92 -6.61 11.49 13.19
CA LEU A 92 -7.97 11.10 12.81
C LEU A 92 -8.09 9.59 12.57
N LEU A 93 -8.82 8.92 13.46
CA LEU A 93 -9.24 7.54 13.29
C LEU A 93 -10.60 7.48 12.61
N TRP A 94 -10.85 6.40 11.87
CA TRP A 94 -12.09 6.22 11.11
C TRP A 94 -12.43 4.73 11.04
N SER A 95 -13.71 4.42 10.87
CA SER A 95 -14.21 3.06 10.71
C SER A 95 -15.34 3.04 9.70
N LYS A 96 -15.26 2.14 8.72
CA LYS A 96 -16.24 1.98 7.61
C LYS A 96 -16.47 3.24 6.75
N THR A 97 -15.70 4.30 6.96
CA THR A 97 -15.79 5.59 6.25
C THR A 97 -14.52 5.90 5.46
N ARG A 98 -13.89 4.87 4.86
CA ARG A 98 -12.61 4.97 4.13
C ARG A 98 -12.65 6.06 3.06
N ASP A 99 -13.72 6.09 2.27
CA ASP A 99 -13.80 7.00 1.13
C ASP A 99 -14.01 8.45 1.58
N LEU A 100 -14.70 8.65 2.71
CA LEU A 100 -14.86 9.98 3.31
C LEU A 100 -13.55 10.50 3.90
N VAL A 101 -12.78 9.65 4.60
CA VAL A 101 -11.54 10.10 5.22
C VAL A 101 -10.48 10.51 4.18
N LYS A 102 -10.54 9.94 2.96
CA LYS A 102 -9.67 10.32 1.84
C LYS A 102 -9.96 11.74 1.32
N LEU A 103 -11.13 12.30 1.60
CA LEU A 103 -11.50 13.69 1.25
C LEU A 103 -10.90 14.71 2.21
N VAL A 104 -10.43 14.28 3.39
CA VAL A 104 -9.78 15.16 4.36
C VAL A 104 -8.50 15.68 3.74
N LYS A 105 -8.43 17.00 3.47
CA LYS A 105 -7.21 17.60 2.91
C LYS A 105 -6.03 17.33 3.85
N LYS A 106 -4.99 16.69 3.30
CA LYS A 106 -3.73 16.38 4.00
C LYS A 106 -3.24 17.62 4.76
N GLY A 107 -3.23 17.54 6.09
CA GLY A 107 -2.52 18.48 6.97
C GLY A 107 -3.19 19.83 7.25
N LYS A 108 -4.48 20.03 6.97
CA LYS A 108 -5.16 21.29 7.36
C LYS A 108 -5.62 21.30 8.82
N CYS A 109 -6.47 20.36 9.20
CA CYS A 109 -7.03 20.30 10.57
C CYS A 109 -6.80 18.92 11.22
N TYR A 110 -6.78 17.86 10.40
CA TYR A 110 -6.53 16.49 10.84
C TYR A 110 -5.60 15.71 9.90
N VAL A 111 -4.97 14.68 10.44
CA VAL A 111 -4.06 13.75 9.78
C VAL A 111 -4.56 12.32 10.03
N PRO A 112 -5.36 11.77 9.11
CA PRO A 112 -5.71 10.36 9.16
C PRO A 112 -4.52 9.47 8.81
N ILE A 113 -4.52 8.25 9.33
CA ILE A 113 -3.43 7.29 9.14
C ILE A 113 -3.13 7.01 7.65
N VAL A 114 -4.15 7.06 6.80
CA VAL A 114 -4.03 6.86 5.33
C VAL A 114 -3.20 7.94 4.62
N HIS A 115 -2.93 9.08 5.27
CA HIS A 115 -2.07 10.16 4.75
C HIS A 115 -0.62 10.12 5.25
N THR A 116 -0.26 9.08 5.99
CA THR A 116 1.11 8.80 6.42
C THR A 116 1.86 8.01 5.36
N MET A 117 3.19 7.94 5.44
CA MET A 117 4.00 7.18 4.48
C MET A 117 3.55 5.71 4.43
N LEU A 118 3.60 4.99 5.56
CA LEU A 118 3.20 3.57 5.60
C LEU A 118 1.71 3.39 5.28
N GLY A 119 0.85 4.27 5.78
CA GLY A 119 -0.58 4.20 5.53
C GLY A 119 -0.94 4.38 4.06
N TYR A 120 -0.28 5.30 3.34
CA TYR A 120 -0.46 5.47 1.90
C TYR A 120 0.09 4.28 1.14
N VAL A 121 1.33 3.87 1.42
CA VAL A 121 2.02 2.79 0.72
C VAL A 121 1.26 1.46 0.84
N LEU A 122 0.75 1.14 2.03
CA LEU A 122 0.03 -0.11 2.29
C LEU A 122 -1.49 -0.02 2.05
N ASP A 123 -2.04 1.16 1.73
CA ASP A 123 -3.50 1.31 1.51
C ASP A 123 -4.00 0.38 0.40
N GLY A 124 -5.04 -0.40 0.71
CA GLY A 124 -5.68 -1.32 -0.23
C GLY A 124 -4.86 -2.56 -0.61
N LEU A 125 -3.67 -2.74 -0.04
CA LEU A 125 -2.81 -3.89 -0.32
C LEU A 125 -3.14 -5.08 0.59
N ILE A 126 -3.01 -6.29 0.05
CA ILE A 126 -3.09 -7.55 0.79
C ILE A 126 -1.84 -8.36 0.47
N TRP A 127 -1.15 -8.79 1.51
CA TRP A 127 0.09 -9.56 1.40
C TRP A 127 0.09 -10.72 2.40
N CYS A 128 0.76 -11.80 2.02
CA CYS A 128 1.19 -12.84 2.94
C CYS A 128 2.47 -13.50 2.46
N GLY A 129 3.22 -14.06 3.40
CA GLY A 129 4.40 -14.87 3.08
C GLY A 129 4.00 -16.28 2.67
N LYS A 130 4.97 -17.04 2.21
CA LYS A 130 4.86 -18.49 2.03
C LYS A 130 5.95 -19.15 2.85
N LYS A 131 5.58 -20.14 3.67
CA LYS A 131 6.51 -20.84 4.55
C LYS A 131 7.69 -21.39 3.74
N ASN A 132 8.91 -21.08 4.17
CA ASN A 132 10.15 -21.50 3.51
C ASN A 132 10.29 -21.01 2.05
N SER A 133 9.67 -19.90 1.69
CA SER A 133 9.79 -19.29 0.36
C SER A 133 10.10 -17.78 0.48
N PRO A 134 10.96 -17.24 -0.40
CA PRO A 134 11.18 -15.79 -0.49
C PRO A 134 10.01 -15.06 -1.17
N GLU A 135 9.00 -15.78 -1.65
CA GLU A 135 7.87 -15.21 -2.38
C GLU A 135 6.90 -14.47 -1.43
N THR A 136 6.53 -13.26 -1.82
CA THR A 136 5.33 -12.58 -1.30
C THR A 136 4.15 -12.94 -2.19
N LEU A 137 3.12 -13.54 -1.60
CA LEU A 137 1.83 -13.70 -2.25
C LEU A 137 1.04 -12.41 -2.05
N SER A 138 0.66 -11.77 -3.17
CA SER A 138 -0.18 -10.58 -3.16
C SER A 138 -1.45 -10.84 -3.96
N LEU A 139 -2.58 -10.44 -3.41
CA LEU A 139 -3.84 -10.44 -4.13
C LEU A 139 -4.10 -9.00 -4.57
N ILE A 140 -3.74 -8.69 -5.82
CA ILE A 140 -4.14 -7.44 -6.45
C ILE A 140 -5.64 -7.53 -6.71
N SER A 141 -6.44 -7.14 -5.71
CA SER A 141 -7.86 -6.75 -5.79
C SER A 141 -8.77 -7.42 -6.85
N LEU A 142 -8.57 -8.69 -7.20
CA LEU A 142 -9.60 -9.49 -7.86
C LEU A 142 -10.60 -9.90 -6.79
N SER A 143 -11.55 -9.00 -6.56
CA SER A 143 -12.77 -9.25 -5.78
C SER A 143 -12.54 -9.79 -4.37
N VAL A 144 -11.82 -9.05 -3.54
CA VAL A 144 -12.18 -9.10 -2.11
C VAL A 144 -13.47 -8.31 -1.96
N ARG A 145 -14.60 -8.95 -2.29
CA ARG A 145 -15.91 -8.59 -1.74
C ARG A 145 -15.69 -8.43 -0.25
N SER A 146 -15.79 -7.19 0.24
CA SER A 146 -15.55 -6.77 1.63
C SER A 146 -15.73 -7.97 2.57
N PRO A 147 -14.65 -8.59 3.07
CA PRO A 147 -14.81 -9.68 4.00
C PRO A 147 -15.24 -8.95 5.25
N LYS A 148 -16.46 -9.22 5.68
CA LYS A 148 -17.05 -8.66 6.89
C LYS A 148 -16.22 -8.92 8.16
N SER A 149 -15.01 -9.49 8.08
CA SER A 149 -14.09 -9.72 9.19
C SER A 149 -12.61 -9.89 8.77
N THR A 150 -12.13 -9.28 7.68
CA THR A 150 -10.67 -9.28 7.42
C THR A 150 -10.02 -8.19 8.25
N LEU A 151 -9.26 -8.65 9.24
CA LEU A 151 -8.28 -7.94 10.07
C LEU A 151 -7.84 -6.61 9.44
N LEU A 152 -8.62 -5.56 9.69
CA LEU A 152 -8.04 -4.23 9.87
C LEU A 152 -6.93 -4.46 10.88
N ILE A 153 -5.71 -4.02 10.59
CA ILE A 153 -4.75 -3.77 11.65
C ILE A 153 -5.47 -2.81 12.60
N HIS A 154 -6.06 -3.37 13.65
CA HIS A 154 -6.77 -2.65 14.67
C HIS A 154 -5.68 -1.91 15.45
N PHE A 155 -5.30 -0.72 14.97
CA PHE A 155 -4.77 0.31 15.84
C PHE A 155 -5.95 0.82 16.68
N GLY A 156 -6.27 0.02 17.69
CA GLY A 156 -7.38 0.23 18.60
C GLY A 156 -7.01 -0.39 19.94
N GLN A 157 -5.91 0.06 20.54
CA GLN A 157 -5.85 -0.01 21.99
C GLN A 157 -6.98 0.85 22.53
N ARG A 158 -7.89 0.21 23.27
CA ARG A 158 -8.98 0.82 24.01
C ARG A 158 -8.40 2.03 24.76
N PRO A 159 -8.91 3.27 24.57
CA PRO A 159 -8.48 4.38 25.40
C PRO A 159 -8.79 4.03 26.87
N PRO A 160 -7.88 4.33 27.82
CA PRO A 160 -8.16 4.13 29.22
C PRO A 160 -9.45 4.88 29.59
N SER A 161 -10.31 4.20 30.33
CA SER A 161 -11.60 4.72 30.81
C SER A 161 -11.36 5.98 31.64
N GLY A 162 -11.48 7.15 31.03
CA GLY A 162 -11.17 8.41 31.73
C GLY A 162 -11.33 9.72 30.95
N ILE A 163 -11.80 9.72 29.70
CA ILE A 163 -12.08 10.98 28.99
C ILE A 163 -13.58 11.29 29.09
N HIS A 164 -14.03 11.53 30.32
CA HIS A 164 -15.27 12.27 30.55
C HIS A 164 -14.89 13.73 30.78
N ASN A 165 -15.46 14.61 29.95
CA ASN A 165 -15.41 16.07 30.01
C ASN A 165 -14.20 16.71 29.32
N MET A 166 -14.22 16.72 27.97
CA MET A 166 -13.58 17.80 27.23
C MET A 166 -14.66 18.85 26.90
N PRO A 167 -14.49 20.13 27.26
CA PRO A 167 -15.44 21.17 26.91
C PRO A 167 -15.53 21.25 25.39
N VAL A 168 -16.75 21.16 24.85
CA VAL A 168 -16.99 21.53 23.45
C VAL A 168 -16.99 23.06 23.39
N GLU A 169 -15.78 23.63 23.45
CA GLU A 169 -15.60 25.05 23.18
C GLU A 169 -15.78 25.26 21.69
N LYS A 170 -16.76 26.09 21.33
CA LYS A 170 -17.08 26.51 19.96
C LYS A 170 -15.88 27.26 19.37
N SER A 171 -14.90 26.51 18.90
CA SER A 171 -13.77 27.01 18.14
C SER A 171 -14.08 26.82 16.66
N LYS A 172 -13.93 27.90 15.90
CA LYS A 172 -14.21 28.03 14.46
C LYS A 172 -14.03 26.70 13.75
N CYS A 173 -15.13 26.17 13.23
CA CYS A 173 -15.08 25.06 12.30
C CYS A 173 -14.11 25.45 11.17
N CYS A 174 -13.13 24.59 10.92
CA CYS A 174 -12.85 24.29 9.52
C CYS A 174 -14.18 23.73 8.95
#